data_AF-A0A938FD84-F1
#
_entry.id   AF-A0A938FD84-F1
#
_cell.length_a   1.000
_cell.length_b   1.000
_cell.length_c   1.000
_cell.angle_alpha   90.00
_cell.angle_beta   90.00
_cell.angle_gamma   90.00
#
_symmetry.space_group_name_H-M   'P 1'
#
loop_
_entity.id
_entity.type
_entity.pdbx_description
1 polymer ?
#
loop_
_entity_poly.entity_id
_entity_poly.type
_entity_poly.pdbx_seq_one_letter_code
_entity_poly.pdbx_strand_id
1 'polypeptide(L)'
;MQTAHTVITLLLAVIFLIAGLSKASGSSAGLSGTRDINFPDGFARLVGMLETLAALSLVIGFALENKDLKIYGFIFLWVIMAGAIFFHFRANKAKTAFPAMLLLILTTFGIATI
;
A
#
# COMPACT_ATOMS: atom_id res chain seq x y z
N MET A 1 1.66 23.24 2.22
CA MET A 1 2.02 21.83 2.48
C MET A 1 0.86 21.00 3.02
N GLN A 2 -0.03 21.55 3.86
CA GLN A 2 -1.17 20.81 4.44
C GLN A 2 -2.13 20.22 3.39
N THR A 3 -2.51 20.98 2.35
CA THR A 3 -3.40 20.48 1.28
C THR A 3 -2.81 19.26 0.56
N ALA A 4 -1.52 19.29 0.22
CA ALA A 4 -0.85 18.18 -0.46
C ALA A 4 -0.79 16.94 0.44
N HIS A 5 -0.47 17.10 1.73
CA HIS A 5 -0.49 16.01 2.71
C HIS A 5 -1.88 15.36 2.82
N THR A 6 -2.94 16.17 2.92
CA THR A 6 -4.32 15.67 2.95
C THR A 6 -4.67 14.88 1.70
N VAL A 7 -4.36 15.42 0.52
CA VAL A 7 -4.63 14.74 -0.76
C VAL A 7 -3.89 13.40 -0.83
N ILE A 8 -2.60 13.37 -0.49
CA ILE A 8 -1.78 12.15 -0.51
C ILE A 8 -2.32 11.12 0.48
N THR A 9 -2.65 11.54 1.71
CA THR A 9 -3.16 10.66 2.77
C THR A 9 -4.46 9.98 2.33
N LEU A 10 -5.43 10.76 1.86
CA LEU A 10 -6.74 10.24 1.45
C LEU A 10 -6.64 9.39 0.18
N LEU A 11 -5.79 9.81 -0.79
CA LEU A 11 -5.55 9.04 -2.01
C LEU A 11 -4.96 7.66 -1.70
N LEU A 12 -3.91 7.60 -0.87
CA LEU A 12 -3.28 6.34 -0.47
C LEU A 12 -4.27 5.46 0.32
N ALA A 13 -5.03 6.05 1.24
CA ALA A 13 -6.06 5.32 1.99
C ALA A 13 -7.07 4.64 1.06
N VAL A 14 -7.61 5.36 0.07
CA VAL A 14 -8.58 4.80 -0.89
C VAL A 14 -7.95 3.70 -1.74
N ILE A 15 -6.78 3.94 -2.33
CA ILE A 15 -6.08 2.97 -3.18
C ILE A 15 -5.83 1.67 -2.41
N PHE A 16 -5.28 1.76 -1.20
CA PHE A 16 -4.91 0.58 -0.41
C PHE A 16 -6.08 -0.10 0.28
N LEU A 17 -7.18 0.60 0.58
CA LEU A 17 -8.42 -0.05 0.99
C LEU A 17 -8.96 -0.94 -0.12
N ILE A 18 -9.07 -0.41 -1.35
CA ILE A 18 -9.59 -1.17 -2.50
C ILE A 18 -8.64 -2.33 -2.85
N ALA A 19 -7.35 -2.03 -3.02
CA ALA A 19 -6.36 -3.04 -3.40
C ALA A 19 -6.18 -4.10 -2.30
N GLY A 20 -6.10 -3.68 -1.04
CA GLY A 20 -5.92 -4.56 0.11
C GLY A 20 -7.09 -5.50 0.29
N LEU A 21 -8.33 -4.99 0.26
CA LEU A 21 -9.55 -5.83 0.37
C LEU A 21 -9.65 -6.81 -0.80
N SER A 22 -9.32 -6.35 -2.02
CA SER A 22 -9.31 -7.19 -3.21
C SER A 22 -8.33 -8.36 -3.09
N LYS A 23 -7.12 -8.12 -2.55
CA LYS A 23 -6.14 -9.19 -2.26
C LYS A 23 -6.54 -10.07 -1.09
N ALA A 24 -6.98 -9.48 0.02
CA ALA A 24 -7.34 -10.20 1.25
C ALA A 24 -8.49 -11.20 1.01
N SER A 25 -9.47 -10.82 0.19
CA SER A 25 -10.58 -11.69 -0.21
C SER A 25 -10.15 -12.91 -1.02
N GLY A 26 -8.95 -12.89 -1.61
CA GLY A 26 -8.46 -13.95 -2.49
C GLY A 26 -9.13 -13.99 -3.86
N SER A 27 -9.78 -12.89 -4.26
CA SER A 27 -10.42 -12.80 -5.58
C SER A 27 -9.39 -12.98 -6.72
N SER A 28 -9.82 -13.56 -7.84
CA SER A 28 -8.95 -13.75 -9.00
C SER A 28 -8.37 -12.43 -9.52
N ALA A 29 -9.19 -11.37 -9.53
CA ALA A 29 -8.77 -10.03 -9.92
C ALA A 29 -7.72 -9.45 -8.95
N GLY A 30 -7.93 -9.55 -7.63
CA GLY A 30 -7.00 -9.03 -6.63
C GLY A 30 -5.65 -9.74 -6.62
N LEU A 31 -5.64 -11.05 -6.87
CA LEU A 31 -4.43 -11.87 -6.89
C LEU A 31 -3.71 -11.89 -8.24
N SER A 32 -4.30 -11.32 -9.29
CA SER A 32 -3.73 -11.36 -10.66
C SER A 32 -2.28 -10.84 -10.71
N GLY A 33 -2.02 -9.64 -10.18
CA GLY A 33 -0.68 -9.05 -10.19
C GLY A 33 0.36 -9.81 -9.35
N THR A 34 -0.05 -10.47 -8.26
CA THR A 34 0.86 -11.32 -7.46
C THR A 34 1.13 -12.66 -8.14
N ARG A 35 0.14 -13.21 -8.84
CA ARG A 35 0.29 -14.45 -9.62
C ARG A 35 1.19 -14.25 -10.85
N ASP A 36 1.15 -13.08 -11.47
CA ASP A 36 2.03 -12.72 -12.60
C ASP A 36 3.53 -12.79 -12.26
N ILE A 37 3.86 -12.69 -10.97
CA ILE A 37 5.23 -12.83 -10.42
C ILE A 37 5.44 -14.11 -9.62
N ASN A 38 4.53 -15.09 -9.71
CA ASN A 38 4.53 -16.35 -8.97
C ASN A 38 4.61 -16.18 -7.44
N PHE A 39 4.06 -15.09 -6.90
CA PHE A 39 3.99 -14.88 -5.46
C PHE A 39 2.83 -15.71 -4.87
N PRO A 40 3.04 -16.49 -3.80
CA PRO A 40 2.02 -17.42 -3.32
C PRO A 40 0.76 -16.72 -2.82
N ASP A 41 -0.41 -17.24 -3.20
CA ASP A 41 -1.72 -16.66 -2.88
C ASP A 41 -1.94 -16.44 -1.37
N GLY A 42 -1.45 -17.36 -0.52
CA GLY A 42 -1.56 -17.22 0.94
C GLY A 42 -0.83 -15.98 1.46
N PHE A 43 0.39 -15.74 0.98
CA PHE A 43 1.14 -14.53 1.32
C PHE A 43 0.53 -13.29 0.66
N ALA A 44 0.00 -13.39 -0.56
CA ALA A 44 -0.68 -12.28 -1.22
C ALA A 44 -1.91 -11.80 -0.42
N ARG A 45 -2.68 -12.74 0.13
CA ARG A 45 -3.81 -12.45 1.02
C ARG A 45 -3.36 -11.80 2.33
N LEU A 46 -2.26 -12.27 2.92
CA LEU A 46 -1.66 -11.64 4.10
C LEU A 46 -1.24 -10.19 3.82
N VAL A 47 -0.56 -9.96 2.69
CA VAL A 47 -0.20 -8.61 2.24
C VAL A 47 -1.46 -7.76 2.08
N GLY A 48 -2.52 -8.30 1.47
CA GLY A 48 -3.81 -7.61 1.35
C GLY A 48 -4.40 -7.19 2.69
N MET A 49 -4.39 -8.07 3.70
CA MET A 49 -4.86 -7.74 5.05
C MET A 49 -4.03 -6.62 5.68
N LEU A 50 -2.70 -6.67 5.54
CA LEU A 50 -1.81 -5.64 6.06
C LEU A 50 -1.99 -4.28 5.33
N GLU A 51 -2.18 -4.31 4.01
CA GLU A 51 -2.52 -3.12 3.21
C GLU A 51 -3.83 -2.49 3.69
N THR A 52 -4.87 -3.30 3.93
CA THR A 52 -6.16 -2.83 4.45
C THR A 52 -6.03 -2.22 5.84
N LEU A 53 -5.31 -2.88 6.77
CA LEU A 53 -5.09 -2.35 8.12
C LEU A 53 -4.31 -1.03 8.10
N ALA A 54 -3.27 -0.94 7.27
CA ALA A 54 -2.50 0.28 7.11
C ALA A 54 -3.34 1.42 6.53
N ALA A 55 -4.20 1.12 5.55
CA ALA A 55 -5.11 2.09 4.97
C ALA A 55 -6.18 2.56 5.98
N LEU A 56 -6.74 1.65 6.79
CA LEU A 56 -7.64 2.01 7.90
C LEU A 56 -6.93 2.88 8.94
N SER A 57 -5.66 2.61 9.24
CA SER A 57 -4.84 3.46 10.11
C SER A 57 -4.71 4.88 9.57
N LEU A 58 -4.54 5.05 8.25
CA LEU A 58 -4.55 6.37 7.60
C LEU A 58 -5.91 7.06 7.68
N VAL A 59 -7.02 6.34 7.43
CA VAL A 59 -8.38 6.90 7.52
C VAL A 59 -8.69 7.36 8.95
N ILE A 60 -8.47 6.49 9.93
CA ILE A 60 -8.76 6.78 11.35
C ILE A 60 -7.82 7.87 11.85
N GLY A 61 -6.54 7.80 11.51
CA GLY A 61 -5.55 8.83 11.88
C GLY A 61 -5.86 10.19 11.27
N PHE A 62 -6.43 10.23 10.06
CA PHE A 62 -6.93 11.46 9.47
C PHE A 62 -8.20 11.97 10.19
N ALA A 63 -9.19 11.11 10.39
CA ALA A 63 -10.49 11.48 10.98
C ALA A 63 -10.39 11.92 12.45
N LEU A 64 -9.47 11.35 13.22
CA LEU A 64 -9.24 11.68 14.63
C LEU A 64 -8.09 12.68 14.82
N GLU A 65 -7.53 13.22 13.73
CA GLU A 65 -6.33 14.08 13.75
C GLU A 65 -5.13 13.45 14.50
N ASN A 66 -5.07 12.12 14.58
CA ASN A 66 -4.07 11.37 15.31
C ASN A 66 -2.80 11.15 14.47
N LYS A 67 -1.69 11.76 14.89
CA LYS A 67 -0.40 11.69 14.19
C LYS A 67 0.19 10.29 14.15
N ASP A 68 0.15 9.56 15.27
CA ASP A 68 0.79 8.24 15.40
C ASP A 68 0.11 7.21 14.49
N LEU A 69 -1.22 7.20 14.42
CA LEU A 69 -1.98 6.32 13.52
C LEU A 69 -1.65 6.59 12.05
N LYS A 70 -1.47 7.87 11.66
CA LYS A 70 -1.01 8.20 10.32
C LYS A 70 0.41 7.69 10.06
N ILE A 71 1.34 7.88 11.00
CA ILE A 71 2.71 7.38 10.90
C ILE A 71 2.73 5.86 10.71
N TYR A 72 1.98 5.10 11.52
CA TYR A 72 1.93 3.65 11.39
C TYR A 72 1.37 3.22 10.02
N GLY A 73 0.27 3.84 9.57
CA GLY A 73 -0.29 3.57 8.26
C GLY A 73 0.73 3.79 7.14
N PHE A 74 1.43 4.92 7.15
CA PHE A 74 2.44 5.20 6.14
C PHE A 74 3.63 4.24 6.20
N ILE A 75 4.18 3.93 7.38
CA ILE A 75 5.34 3.03 7.50
C ILE A 75 4.99 1.63 7.00
N PHE A 76 3.82 1.09 7.35
CA PHE A 76 3.41 -0.22 6.85
C PHE A 76 3.26 -0.25 5.33
N LEU A 77 2.59 0.75 4.75
CA LEU A 77 2.49 0.87 3.29
C LEU A 77 3.86 1.00 2.62
N TRP A 78 4.77 1.75 3.23
CA TRP A 78 6.13 1.93 2.72
C TRP A 78 6.88 0.60 2.65
N VAL A 79 6.85 -0.18 3.73
CA VAL A 79 7.50 -1.50 3.79
C VAL A 79 6.87 -2.47 2.79
N ILE A 80 5.54 -2.49 2.67
CA ILE A 80 4.83 -3.37 1.72
C ILE A 80 5.19 -3.00 0.28
N MET A 81 5.24 -1.71 -0.07
CA MET A 81 5.64 -1.26 -1.41
C MET A 81 7.10 -1.56 -1.72
N ALA A 82 8.01 -1.39 -0.76
CA ALA A 82 9.41 -1.81 -0.91
C ALA A 82 9.52 -3.32 -1.17
N GLY A 83 8.76 -4.12 -0.42
CA GLY A 83 8.65 -5.57 -0.64
C GLY A 83 8.10 -5.93 -2.02
N ALA A 84 7.02 -5.26 -2.45
CA ALA A 84 6.44 -5.47 -3.78
C ALA A 84 7.46 -5.22 -4.89
N ILE A 85 8.19 -4.10 -4.82
CA ILE A 85 9.28 -3.79 -5.75
C ILE A 85 10.32 -4.92 -5.75
N PHE A 86 10.80 -5.34 -4.58
CA PHE A 86 11.76 -6.44 -4.47
C PHE A 86 11.27 -7.72 -5.18
N PHE A 87 10.02 -8.13 -4.95
CA PHE A 87 9.47 -9.34 -5.58
C PHE A 87 9.26 -9.20 -7.10
N HIS A 88 8.86 -8.02 -7.60
CA HIS A 88 8.80 -7.78 -9.04
C HIS A 88 10.19 -7.86 -9.71
N PHE A 89 11.23 -7.33 -9.05
CA PHE A 89 12.61 -7.42 -9.54
C PHE A 89 13.11 -8.86 -9.50
N ARG A 90 12.86 -9.58 -8.40
CA ARG A 90 13.20 -11.01 -8.26
C ARG A 90 12.56 -11.88 -9.34
N ALA A 91 11.35 -11.53 -9.78
CA ALA A 91 10.64 -12.23 -10.84
C ALA A 91 11.04 -11.79 -12.26
N ASN A 92 12.06 -10.93 -12.45
CA ASN A 92 12.43 -10.33 -13.73
C ASN A 92 11.29 -9.55 -14.41
N LYS A 93 10.40 -8.95 -13.61
CA LYS A 93 9.21 -8.20 -14.06
C LYS A 93 9.29 -6.72 -13.69
N ALA A 94 10.48 -6.12 -13.73
CA ALA A 94 10.73 -4.72 -13.33
C ALA A 94 9.80 -3.69 -14.01
N LYS A 95 9.41 -3.91 -15.28
CA LYS A 95 8.46 -3.05 -16.00
C LYS A 95 7.09 -2.94 -15.31
N THR A 96 6.69 -3.96 -14.56
CA THR A 96 5.42 -4.00 -13.83
C THR A 96 5.54 -3.49 -12.39
N ALA A 97 6.76 -3.16 -11.91
CA ALA A 97 6.98 -2.62 -10.57
C ALA A 97 6.62 -1.12 -10.44
N PHE A 98 6.38 -0.44 -11.56
CA PHE A 98 6.15 1.02 -11.59
C PHE A 98 5.04 1.50 -10.64
N PRO A 99 3.85 0.86 -10.57
CA PRO A 99 2.83 1.26 -9.61
C PRO A 99 3.32 1.22 -8.17
N ALA A 100 4.05 0.17 -7.77
CA ALA A 100 4.61 0.07 -6.42
C ALA A 100 5.67 1.14 -6.15
N MET A 101 6.52 1.46 -7.13
CA MET A 101 7.50 2.55 -7.02
C MET A 101 6.83 3.92 -6.84
N LEU A 102 5.80 4.23 -7.64
CA LEU A 102 5.06 5.48 -7.53
C LEU A 102 4.39 5.59 -6.15
N LEU A 103 3.72 4.52 -5.69
CA LEU A 103 3.08 4.49 -4.38
C LEU A 103 4.10 4.65 -3.25
N LEU A 104 5.27 4.00 -3.34
CA LEU A 104 6.36 4.18 -2.38
C LEU A 104 6.82 5.63 -2.28
N ILE A 105 6.96 6.31 -3.41
CA ILE A 105 7.33 7.74 -3.46
C ILE A 105 6.25 8.59 -2.78
N LEU A 106 4.98 8.38 -3.14
CA LEU A 106 3.86 9.12 -2.52
C LEU A 106 3.78 8.87 -1.01
N THR A 107 3.98 7.63 -0.57
CA THR A 107 4.05 7.29 0.86
C THR A 107 5.23 7.99 1.54
N THR A 108 6.39 8.07 0.88
CA THR A 108 7.57 8.80 1.39
C THR A 108 7.26 10.29 1.55
N PHE A 109 6.59 10.92 0.58
CA PHE A 109 6.13 12.30 0.70
C PHE A 109 5.10 12.47 1.82
N GLY A 110 4.18 11.52 2.00
CA GLY A 110 3.22 11.50 3.10
C GLY A 110 3.92 11.51 4.47
N ILE A 111 4.94 10.68 4.65
CA ILE A 111 5.78 10.64 5.86
C ILE A 111 6.53 11.97 6.05
N ALA A 112 7.16 12.49 5.00
CA ALA A 112 7.98 13.71 5.09
C ALA A 112 7.17 14.98 5.41
N THR A 113 5.84 14.92 5.26
CA THR A 113 4.94 16.08 5.42
C THR A 113 3.99 15.97 6.61
N ILE A 114 4.19 14.98 7.48
CA ILE A 114 3.30 14.63 8.61
C ILE A 114 3.46 15.47 9.88
#